data_AF-A0A965XJA8-F1
#
_entry.id   AF-A0A965XJA8-F1
#
_cell.length_a   1.000
_cell.length_b   1.000
_cell.length_c   1.000
_cell.angle_alpha   90.00
_cell.angle_beta   90.00
_cell.angle_gamma   90.00
#
_symmetry.space_group_name_H-M   'P 1'
#
loop_
_entity.id
_entity.type
_entity.pdbx_description
1 polymer ?
#
loop_
_entity_poly.entity_id
_entity_poly.type
_entity_poly.pdbx_seq_one_letter_code
_entity_poly.pdbx_strand_id
1 'polypeptide(L)'
;MSLNCDIVKDLVALYHDGVASEASVAEVKAHLKECKSCRNYYKLYRLSAPPTLNYNFTATGNYGELAKHMRVRRLWMLVAALSYVSASICALIMLILRIKRK
;
A
#
# COMPACT_ATOMS: atom_id res chain seq x y z
N MET A 1 -24.04 -8.55 -32.05
CA MET A 1 -24.15 -7.09 -31.84
C MET A 1 -22.75 -6.59 -31.61
N SER A 2 -22.19 -5.76 -32.49
CA SER A 2 -20.87 -5.21 -32.25
C SER A 2 -20.95 -4.21 -31.09
N LEU A 3 -20.05 -4.35 -30.11
CA LEU A 3 -19.93 -3.40 -29.01
C LEU A 3 -19.77 -1.97 -29.56
N ASN A 4 -20.35 -0.97 -28.88
CA ASN A 4 -20.13 0.42 -29.27
C ASN A 4 -18.67 0.83 -29.05
N CYS A 5 -18.13 1.64 -29.97
CA CYS A 5 -16.73 2.08 -29.92
C CYS A 5 -16.40 2.81 -28.61
N ASP A 6 -17.34 3.55 -28.03
CA ASP A 6 -17.10 4.30 -26.80
C ASP A 6 -17.00 3.38 -25.58
N ILE A 7 -17.84 2.33 -25.52
CA ILE A 7 -17.74 1.28 -24.49
C ILE A 7 -16.36 0.60 -24.57
N VAL A 8 -15.87 0.34 -25.78
CA VAL A 8 -14.54 -0.26 -25.95
C VAL A 8 -13.45 0.66 -25.44
N LYS A 9 -13.52 1.97 -25.71
CA LYS A 9 -12.53 2.94 -25.21
C LYS A 9 -12.55 3.04 -23.69
N ASP A 10 -13.72 2.96 -23.05
CA ASP A 10 -13.85 2.96 -21.60
C ASP A 10 -13.24 1.70 -20.97
N LEU A 11 -13.40 0.55 -21.64
CA LEU A 11 -12.87 -0.73 -21.19
C LEU A 11 -11.40 -0.97 -21.54
N VAL A 12 -10.76 -0.10 -22.34
CA VAL A 12 -9.37 -0.29 -22.80
C VAL A 12 -8.38 -0.42 -21.65
N ALA A 13 -8.55 0.35 -20.58
CA ALA A 13 -7.68 0.24 -19.40
C ALA A 13 -7.81 -1.11 -18.71
N LEU A 14 -9.05 -1.53 -18.41
CA LEU A 14 -9.33 -2.82 -17.75
C LEU A 14 -8.94 -4.02 -18.62
N TYR A 15 -9.12 -3.91 -19.94
CA TYR A 15 -8.70 -4.91 -20.91
C TYR A 15 -7.18 -5.01 -21.00
N HIS A 16 -6.47 -3.87 -21.00
CA HIS A 16 -5.01 -3.82 -21.00
C HIS A 16 -4.42 -4.42 -19.72
N ASP A 17 -5.01 -4.10 -18.58
CA ASP A 17 -4.53 -4.51 -17.25
C ASP A 17 -4.96 -5.95 -16.90
N GLY A 18 -5.76 -6.60 -17.75
CA GLY A 18 -6.18 -8.00 -17.57
C GLY A 18 -7.15 -8.24 -16.41
N VAL A 19 -7.79 -7.17 -15.91
CA VAL A 19 -8.74 -7.21 -14.77
C VAL A 19 -10.21 -7.22 -15.22
N ALA A 20 -10.46 -7.08 -16.51
CA ALA A 20 -11.80 -7.18 -17.08
C ALA A 20 -12.34 -8.62 -17.00
N SER A 21 -13.67 -8.77 -16.84
CA SER A 21 -14.32 -10.08 -16.87
C SER A 21 -14.14 -10.78 -18.22
N GLU A 22 -14.17 -12.11 -18.24
CA GLU A 22 -13.97 -12.91 -19.45
C GLU A 22 -14.95 -12.54 -20.57
N ALA A 23 -16.21 -12.27 -20.23
CA ALA A 23 -17.22 -11.80 -21.17
C ALA A 23 -16.82 -10.47 -21.81
N SER A 24 -16.36 -9.51 -21.01
CA SER A 24 -15.93 -8.19 -21.50
C SER A 24 -14.69 -8.30 -22.39
N VAL A 25 -13.75 -9.20 -22.04
CA VAL A 25 -12.53 -9.45 -22.81
C VAL A 25 -12.86 -10.03 -24.19
N ALA A 26 -13.78 -10.99 -24.27
CA ALA A 26 -14.19 -11.60 -25.55
C ALA A 26 -14.81 -10.56 -26.50
N GLU A 27 -15.70 -9.73 -25.97
CA GLU A 27 -16.39 -8.67 -26.71
C GLU A 27 -15.44 -7.58 -27.20
N VAL A 28 -14.58 -7.06 -26.33
CA VAL A 28 -13.56 -6.05 -26.70
C VAL A 28 -12.59 -6.62 -27.74
N LYS A 29 -12.16 -7.87 -27.58
CA LYS A 29 -11.26 -8.54 -28.54
C LYS A 29 -11.91 -8.74 -29.90
N ALA A 30 -13.20 -9.10 -29.95
CA ALA A 30 -13.96 -9.19 -31.19
C ALA A 30 -14.04 -7.82 -31.88
N HIS A 31 -14.39 -6.77 -31.12
CA HIS A 31 -14.48 -5.41 -31.67
C HIS A 31 -13.13 -4.88 -32.19
N LEU A 32 -12.01 -5.12 -31.50
CA LEU A 32 -10.69 -4.68 -31.95
C LEU A 32 -10.23 -5.37 -33.27
N LYS A 33 -10.77 -6.55 -33.59
CA LYS A 33 -10.53 -7.25 -34.86
C LYS A 33 -11.28 -6.63 -36.04
N GLU A 34 -12.47 -6.09 -35.80
CA GLU A 34 -13.31 -5.50 -36.86
C GLU A 34 -13.08 -3.99 -37.00
N CYS A 35 -12.84 -3.29 -35.90
CA CYS A 35 -12.77 -1.83 -35.86
C CYS A 35 -11.34 -1.29 -35.88
N LYS A 36 -10.96 -0.64 -36.99
CA LYS A 36 -9.63 -0.05 -37.17
C LYS A 36 -9.37 1.15 -36.24
N SER A 37 -10.39 1.95 -35.95
CA SER A 37 -10.26 3.14 -35.08
C SER A 37 -9.94 2.73 -33.64
N CYS A 38 -10.69 1.78 -33.07
CA CYS A 38 -10.46 1.25 -31.73
C CYS A 38 -9.11 0.52 -31.62
N ARG A 39 -8.68 -0.17 -32.68
CA ARG A 39 -7.33 -0.77 -32.73
C ARG A 39 -6.22 0.27 -32.66
N ASN A 40 -6.35 1.38 -33.38
CA ASN A 40 -5.39 2.47 -33.33
C ASN A 40 -5.40 3.15 -31.95
N TYR A 41 -6.58 3.37 -31.38
CA TYR A 41 -6.72 3.90 -30.03
C TYR A 41 -6.03 3.00 -28.99
N TYR A 42 -6.25 1.69 -29.05
CA TYR A 42 -5.58 0.73 -28.15
C TYR A 42 -4.05 0.75 -28.28
N LYS A 43 -3.53 0.88 -29.52
CA LYS A 43 -2.09 1.04 -29.74
C LYS A 43 -1.56 2.31 -29.07
N LEU A 44 -2.22 3.45 -29.29
CA LEU A 44 -1.84 4.72 -28.66
C LEU A 44 -1.86 4.61 -27.13
N TYR A 45 -2.94 4.04 -26.58
CA TYR A 45 -3.09 3.81 -25.14
C TYR A 45 -1.91 3.00 -24.59
N ARG A 46 -1.52 1.89 -25.24
CA ARG A 46 -0.40 1.04 -24.82
C ARG A 46 0.95 1.77 -24.85
N LEU A 47 1.16 2.71 -25.76
CA LEU A 47 2.38 3.53 -25.78
C LEU A 47 2.38 4.61 -24.70
N SER A 48 1.22 5.18 -24.38
CA SER A 48 1.07 6.20 -23.33
C SER A 48 0.92 5.63 -21.93
N ALA A 49 0.63 4.33 -21.81
CA ALA A 49 0.44 3.68 -20.53
C ALA A 49 1.76 3.73 -19.74
N PRO A 50 1.74 4.22 -18.49
CA PRO A 50 2.90 4.10 -17.63
C PRO A 50 3.30 2.62 -17.53
N PRO A 51 4.60 2.31 -17.35
CA PRO A 51 5.03 0.93 -17.16
C PRO A 51 4.17 0.29 -16.09
N THR A 52 3.60 -0.89 -16.41
CA THR A 52 2.72 -1.63 -15.51
C THR A 52 3.45 -1.81 -14.19
N LEU A 53 3.05 -1.05 -13.17
CA LEU A 53 3.49 -1.29 -11.81
C LEU A 53 2.98 -2.68 -11.48
N ASN A 54 3.91 -3.61 -11.25
CA ASN A 54 3.58 -4.91 -10.70
C ASN A 54 3.15 -4.69 -9.24
N TYR A 55 1.91 -4.23 -9.10
CA TYR A 55 1.25 -4.12 -7.81
C TYR A 55 0.87 -5.55 -7.43
N ASN A 56 1.76 -6.16 -6.64
CA ASN A 56 1.47 -7.41 -5.96
C ASN A 56 0.24 -7.17 -5.07
N PHE A 57 -0.97 -7.46 -5.57
CA PHE A 57 -2.20 -7.42 -4.78
C PHE A 57 -2.13 -8.40 -3.59
N THR A 58 -1.23 -9.39 -3.67
CA THR A 58 -0.86 -10.32 -2.59
C THR A 58 0.18 -9.77 -1.61
N ALA A 59 0.72 -8.56 -1.85
CA ALA A 59 1.36 -7.79 -0.80
C ALA A 59 0.27 -7.20 0.11
N THR A 60 -0.49 -8.07 0.76
CA THR A 60 -0.83 -7.81 2.15
C THR A 60 0.51 -7.65 2.84
N GLY A 61 1.04 -6.42 2.88
CA GLY A 61 2.21 -6.10 3.68
C GLY A 61 1.99 -6.75 5.02
N ASN A 62 3.00 -7.44 5.56
CA ASN A 62 2.84 -8.22 6.77
C ASN A 62 2.59 -7.26 7.95
N TYR A 63 1.36 -6.74 8.05
CA TYR A 63 0.93 -5.74 9.02
C TYR A 63 1.08 -6.32 10.44
N GLY A 64 1.06 -7.64 10.56
CA GLY A 64 1.38 -8.38 11.78
C GLY A 64 2.83 -8.18 12.25
N GLU A 65 3.81 -8.24 11.35
CA GLU A 65 5.22 -8.00 11.69
C GLU A 65 5.47 -6.53 12.05
N LEU A 66 4.91 -5.60 11.28
CA LEU A 66 5.00 -4.16 11.58
C LEU A 66 4.35 -3.83 12.94
N ALA A 67 3.19 -4.43 13.25
CA ALA A 67 2.53 -4.25 14.54
C ALA A 67 3.35 -4.81 15.72
N LYS A 68 4.07 -5.92 15.52
CA LYS A 68 4.94 -6.52 16.55
C LYS A 68 6.08 -5.59 16.94
N HIS A 69 6.76 -4.98 15.96
CA HIS A 69 7.83 -4.04 16.23
C HIS A 69 7.35 -2.77 16.95
N MET A 70 6.16 -2.26 16.61
CA MET A 70 5.57 -1.10 17.30
C MET A 70 5.22 -1.39 18.76
N ARG A 71 4.68 -2.57 19.07
CA ARG A 71 4.35 -2.98 20.45
C ARG A 71 5.59 -3.11 21.32
N VAL A 72 6.64 -3.76 20.79
CA VAL A 72 7.91 -3.92 21.51
C VAL A 72 8.57 -2.56 21.76
N ARG A 73 8.60 -1.67 20.75
CA ARG A 73 9.16 -0.31 20.92
C ARG A 73 8.40 0.49 21.99
N ARG A 74 7.08 0.37 22.04
CA ARG A 74 6.26 1.05 23.07
C ARG A 74 6.56 0.52 24.48
N LEU A 75 6.77 -0.78 24.63
CA LEU A 75 7.17 -1.37 25.92
C LEU A 75 8.55 -0.90 26.38
N TRP A 76 9.55 -0.86 25.49
CA TRP A 76 10.89 -0.36 25.83
C TRP A 76 10.87 1.12 26.25
N MET A 77 10.05 1.95 25.61
CA MET A 77 9.88 3.36 25.99
C MET A 77 9.31 3.50 27.41
N LEU A 78 8.33 2.66 27.80
CA LEU A 78 7.76 2.68 29.14
C LEU A 78 8.78 2.24 30.21
N VAL A 79 9.54 1.17 29.93
CA VAL A 79 10.60 0.69 30.83
C VAL A 79 11.68 1.76 31.03
N ALA A 80 12.10 2.45 29.96
CA ALA A 80 13.08 3.53 30.05
C ALA A 80 12.57 4.74 30.86
N ALA A 81 11.29 5.09 30.72
CA ALA A 81 10.70 6.17 31.52
C ALA A 81 10.64 5.79 33.01
N LEU A 82 10.21 4.57 33.33
CA LEU A 82 10.15 4.07 34.71
C LEU A 82 11.54 3.99 35.36
N SER A 83 12.56 3.54 34.63
CA SER A 83 13.94 3.48 35.15
C SER A 83 14.53 4.88 35.39
N TYR A 84 14.20 5.85 34.54
CA TYR A 84 14.62 7.24 34.74
C TYR A 84 13.97 7.86 36.00
N VAL A 85 12.67 7.68 36.17
CA VAL A 85 11.93 8.18 37.34
C VAL A 85 12.47 7.54 38.62
N SER A 86 12.67 6.22 38.65
CA SER A 86 13.19 5.54 39.84
C SER A 86 14.61 6.01 40.21
N ALA A 87 15.51 6.17 39.23
CA ALA A 87 16.85 6.69 39.47
C ALA A 87 16.83 8.13 40.04
N SER A 88 15.95 8.98 39.50
CA SER A 88 15.80 10.37 39.98
C SER A 88 15.32 10.42 41.44
N ILE A 89 14.35 9.59 41.82
CA ILE A 89 13.82 9.50 43.19
C ILE A 89 14.92 9.01 44.14
N CYS A 90 15.66 7.96 43.77
CA CYS A 90 16.79 7.46 44.56
C CYS A 90 17.85 8.53 44.81
N ALA A 91 18.20 9.33 43.79
CA ALA A 91 19.16 10.42 43.94
C ALA A 91 18.66 11.51 44.91
N LEU A 92 17.38 11.87 44.83
CA LEU A 92 16.76 12.83 45.76
C LEU A 92 16.77 12.32 47.20
N ILE A 93 16.43 11.05 47.42
CA ILE A 93 16.47 10.44 48.76
C ILE A 93 17.91 10.47 49.31
N MET A 94 18.90 10.10 48.50
CA MET A 94 20.31 10.15 48.90
C MET A 94 20.78 11.57 49.25
N LEU A 95 20.31 12.59 48.53
CA LEU A 95 20.58 14.00 48.84
C LEU A 95 19.95 14.41 50.17
N ILE A 96 18.69 14.05 50.41
CA ILE A 96 17.99 14.36 51.66
C ILE A 96 18.68 13.69 52.86
N LEU A 97 19.06 12.42 52.73
CA LEU A 97 19.81 11.70 53.76
C LEU A 97 21.19 12.34 54.02
N ARG A 98 21.85 12.86 52.98
CA ARG A 98 23.13 13.57 53.11
C ARG A 98 22.97 14.91 53.84
N ILE A 99 21.89 15.66 53.59
CA ILE A 99 21.60 16.92 54.27
C ILE A 99 21.29 16.66 55.75
N LYS A 100 20.47 15.65 56.07
CA LYS A 100 20.07 15.34 57.45
C LYS A 100 21.21 14.79 58.32
N ARG A 101 22.29 14.26 57.71
CA ARG A 101 23.50 13.80 58.41
C ARG A 101 24.51 14.91 58.71
N LYS A 102 24.39 16.08 58.07
CA LYS A 102 25.21 17.26 58.37
C LYS A 102 24.53 18.12 59.43
#